data_AF-J8LNW7-F1
#
_entry.id   AF-J8LNW7-F1
#
_cell.length_a   1.000
_cell.length_b   1.000
_cell.length_c   1.000
_cell.angle_alpha   90.00
_cell.angle_beta   90.00
_cell.angle_gamma   90.00
#
_symmetry.space_group_name_H-M   'P 1'
#
loop_
_entity.id
_entity.type
_entity.pdbx_description
1 polymer ?
#
loop_
_entity_poly.entity_id
_entity_poly.type
_entity_poly.pdbx_seq_one_letter_code
_entity_poly.pdbx_strand_id
1 'polypeptide(L)'
;MLETSVAARKPTILFIADPCETSTTLNSDVFKEKYNILRYHLGTKEAFMSFLDKHEHYRICAIYAGFPAFVKIGGLTRDIIEYKSFPRNDLKCIVLCSRGYNGWDLDALREHNIRLYNYQDDHDEKLIQDLKLHQVGNDVADCALWHILEGFRKFSYGQKLARETANTLAARSKAAGKSGFAFGHELGNMSAKSPRGEKCLILGLGSIGKQLAYKLQHGLGMEIHYCKRNEDPTIPQNKDWKFHRLDETLYAKLHQFSAIVITLPGTPQTKHLINKEFLKHCSPELILINMGRGIILDPQAVSDTLTKGQIRHLGIDVFYNEPQIDETIASLYKLTSITPHLGSSTKDVFEQSCELALARISRVISGEVANDECFSLIV
;
A
#
# COMPACT_ATOMS: atom_id res chain seq x y z
N MET A 1 -5.93 34.33 -48.40
CA MET A 1 -5.51 33.10 -47.70
C MET A 1 -4.63 33.52 -46.55
N LEU A 2 -5.21 33.62 -45.35
CA LEU A 2 -4.47 33.88 -44.12
C LEU A 2 -4.23 32.51 -43.48
N GLU A 3 -3.01 32.00 -43.60
CA GLU A 3 -2.52 30.96 -42.70
C GLU A 3 -2.38 31.60 -41.31
N THR A 4 -3.43 31.52 -40.51
CA THR A 4 -3.30 31.69 -39.06
C THR A 4 -2.50 30.50 -38.55
N SER A 5 -1.19 30.69 -38.37
CA SER A 5 -0.36 29.73 -37.64
C SER A 5 -1.05 29.48 -36.29
N VAL A 6 -1.52 28.26 -36.06
CA VAL A 6 -1.96 27.83 -34.74
C VAL A 6 -0.72 27.88 -33.86
N ALA A 7 -0.49 28.99 -33.16
CA ALA A 7 0.52 29.05 -32.12
C ALA A 7 0.29 27.84 -31.23
N ALA A 8 1.29 26.97 -31.11
CA ALA A 8 1.13 25.69 -30.42
C ALA A 8 0.59 25.96 -29.02
N ARG A 9 -0.65 25.53 -28.74
CA ARG A 9 -1.29 25.77 -27.44
C ARG A 9 -0.37 25.23 -26.35
N LYS A 10 -0.07 26.07 -25.36
CA LYS A 10 0.76 25.74 -24.20
C LYS A 10 0.22 24.44 -23.58
N PRO A 11 1.06 23.41 -23.37
CA PRO A 11 0.62 22.12 -22.84
C PRO A 11 -0.06 22.27 -21.49
N THR A 12 -1.19 21.60 -21.30
CA THR A 12 -1.92 21.60 -20.03
C THR A 12 -1.70 20.30 -19.28
N ILE A 13 -1.48 20.40 -17.97
CA ILE A 13 -1.49 19.27 -17.04
C ILE A 13 -2.79 19.35 -16.24
N LEU A 14 -3.58 18.27 -16.28
CA LEU A 14 -4.79 18.14 -15.47
C LEU A 14 -4.46 17.46 -14.14
N PHE A 15 -4.65 18.17 -13.05
CA PHE A 15 -4.54 17.67 -11.69
C PHE A 15 -5.92 17.22 -11.23
N ILE A 16 -6.09 15.93 -11.00
CA ILE A 16 -7.34 15.35 -10.47
C ILE A 16 -7.33 15.15 -8.95
N ALA A 17 -6.23 15.54 -8.32
CA ALA A 17 -5.97 15.47 -6.89
C ALA A 17 -4.99 16.59 -6.50
N ASP A 18 -5.02 17.00 -5.24
CA ASP A 18 -4.13 18.05 -4.75
C ASP A 18 -2.67 17.53 -4.71
N PRO A 19 -1.70 18.30 -5.23
CA PRO A 19 -0.30 17.97 -5.13
C PRO A 19 0.25 18.35 -3.75
N CYS A 20 1.52 18.03 -3.52
CA CYS A 20 2.28 18.69 -2.47
C CYS A 20 2.48 20.17 -2.87
N GLU A 21 1.77 21.08 -2.23
CA GLU A 21 1.85 22.52 -2.56
C GLU A 21 3.22 23.14 -2.24
N THR A 22 4.02 22.49 -1.38
CA THR A 22 5.41 22.88 -1.12
C THR A 22 6.40 22.28 -2.13
N SER A 23 5.92 21.63 -3.20
CA SER A 23 6.77 21.03 -4.22
C SER A 23 7.67 22.08 -4.89
N THR A 24 8.96 21.78 -4.96
CA THR A 24 9.98 22.59 -5.64
C THR A 24 9.76 22.59 -7.15
N THR A 25 9.44 21.43 -7.75
CA THR A 25 9.14 21.33 -9.18
C THR A 25 7.92 22.16 -9.54
N LEU A 26 6.80 21.98 -8.82
CA LEU A 26 5.55 22.69 -9.07
C LEU A 26 5.71 24.21 -8.96
N ASN A 27 6.50 24.66 -8.00
CA ASN A 27 6.68 26.08 -7.73
C ASN A 27 7.76 26.76 -8.58
N SER A 28 8.56 26.00 -9.32
CA SER A 28 9.60 26.55 -10.19
C SER A 28 9.03 27.39 -11.34
N ASP A 29 9.73 28.48 -11.67
CA ASP A 29 9.33 29.36 -12.79
C ASP A 29 9.32 28.58 -14.11
N VAL A 30 10.30 27.70 -14.32
CA VAL A 30 10.40 26.83 -15.49
C VAL A 30 9.13 25.99 -15.67
N PHE A 31 8.59 25.40 -14.59
CA PHE A 31 7.38 24.58 -14.67
C PHE A 31 6.14 25.43 -14.97
N LYS A 32 6.00 26.58 -14.30
CA LYS A 32 4.89 27.53 -14.49
C LYS A 32 4.89 28.17 -15.88
N GLU A 33 6.06 28.45 -16.44
CA GLU A 33 6.21 28.98 -17.79
C GLU A 33 5.90 27.92 -18.85
N LYS A 34 6.32 26.67 -18.64
CA LYS A 34 6.11 25.56 -19.60
C LYS A 34 4.68 25.04 -19.64
N TYR A 35 3.99 24.99 -18.50
CA TYR A 35 2.70 24.28 -18.41
C TYR A 35 1.54 25.16 -17.93
N ASN A 36 0.37 24.94 -18.52
CA ASN A 36 -0.89 25.38 -17.93
C ASN A 36 -1.34 24.32 -16.92
N ILE A 37 -1.84 24.76 -15.76
CA ILE A 37 -2.33 23.85 -14.73
C ILE A 37 -3.85 23.96 -14.68
N LEU A 38 -4.52 22.85 -14.92
CA LEU A 38 -5.96 22.73 -14.75
C LEU A 38 -6.20 21.82 -13.55
N ARG A 39 -7.01 22.27 -12.58
CA ARG A 39 -7.31 21.50 -11.37
C ARG A 39 -8.77 21.06 -11.36
N TYR A 40 -9.00 19.82 -10.97
CA TYR A 40 -10.33 19.25 -10.78
C TYR A 40 -10.36 18.38 -9.53
N HIS A 41 -11.30 18.65 -8.63
CA HIS A 41 -11.53 17.78 -7.49
C HIS A 41 -12.54 16.69 -7.89
N LEU A 42 -12.10 15.44 -7.90
CA LEU A 42 -12.96 14.32 -8.31
C LEU A 42 -14.22 14.24 -7.42
N GLY A 43 -15.37 14.26 -8.07
CA GLY A 43 -16.70 14.10 -7.47
C GLY A 43 -17.33 12.80 -7.96
N THR A 44 -18.33 12.92 -8.82
CA THR A 44 -18.94 11.79 -9.54
C THR A 44 -18.34 11.67 -10.94
N LYS A 45 -18.58 10.51 -11.57
CA LYS A 45 -18.16 10.25 -12.95
C LYS A 45 -18.78 11.22 -13.94
N GLU A 46 -20.07 11.52 -13.78
CA GLU A 46 -20.83 12.44 -14.66
C GLU A 46 -20.32 13.87 -14.53
N ALA A 47 -19.99 14.30 -13.30
CA ALA A 47 -19.40 15.61 -13.07
C ALA A 47 -18.01 15.73 -13.70
N PHE A 48 -17.24 14.64 -13.73
CA PHE A 48 -15.94 14.60 -14.40
C PHE A 48 -16.09 14.67 -15.92
N MET A 49 -17.05 13.95 -16.50
CA MET A 49 -17.36 14.05 -17.94
C MET A 49 -17.78 15.47 -18.34
N SER A 50 -18.70 16.07 -17.57
CA SER A 50 -19.15 17.45 -17.82
C SER A 50 -18.02 18.45 -17.69
N PHE A 51 -17.07 18.20 -16.78
CA PHE A 51 -15.87 19.00 -16.66
C PHE A 51 -15.00 18.89 -17.92
N LEU A 52 -14.76 17.67 -18.43
CA LEU A 52 -14.01 17.45 -19.67
C LEU A 52 -14.68 18.14 -20.87
N ASP A 53 -16.01 18.04 -21.01
CA ASP A 53 -16.78 18.71 -22.06
C ASP A 53 -16.53 20.24 -22.05
N LYS A 54 -16.51 20.88 -20.87
CA LYS A 54 -16.28 22.32 -20.73
C LYS A 54 -14.84 22.75 -21.01
N HIS A 55 -13.90 21.81 -20.99
CA HIS A 55 -12.46 22.08 -21.06
C HIS A 55 -11.79 21.44 -22.29
N GLU A 56 -12.57 20.99 -23.28
CA GLU A 56 -12.08 20.38 -24.53
C GLU A 56 -11.15 21.29 -25.35
N HIS A 57 -11.20 22.60 -25.12
CA HIS A 57 -10.33 23.57 -25.76
C HIS A 57 -8.89 23.57 -25.21
N TYR A 58 -8.68 23.02 -24.01
CA TYR A 58 -7.34 22.84 -23.44
C TYR A 58 -6.64 21.64 -24.06
N ARG A 59 -5.35 21.83 -24.37
CA ARG A 59 -4.48 20.76 -24.85
C ARG A 59 -3.93 19.98 -23.64
N ILE A 60 -4.73 19.09 -23.08
CA ILE A 60 -4.35 18.28 -21.90
C ILE A 60 -3.37 17.19 -22.33
N CYS A 61 -2.09 17.39 -22.04
CA CYS A 61 -1.01 16.48 -22.43
C CYS A 61 -0.64 15.47 -21.34
N ALA A 62 -1.00 15.74 -20.08
CA ALA A 62 -0.77 14.83 -18.97
C ALA A 62 -1.86 14.95 -17.89
N ILE A 63 -2.07 13.86 -17.15
CA ILE A 63 -2.88 13.87 -15.92
C ILE A 63 -1.97 13.56 -14.73
N TYR A 64 -1.93 14.49 -13.77
CA TYR A 64 -1.38 14.25 -12.43
C TYR A 64 -2.47 13.58 -11.58
N ALA A 65 -2.24 12.32 -11.25
CA ALA A 65 -3.14 11.48 -10.47
C ALA A 65 -2.54 11.21 -9.08
N GLY A 66 -2.44 12.29 -8.28
CA GLY A 66 -2.12 12.21 -6.85
C GLY A 66 -3.16 11.42 -6.05
N PHE A 67 -3.04 11.39 -4.72
CA PHE A 67 -3.97 10.62 -3.88
C PHE A 67 -5.36 11.28 -3.77
N PRO A 68 -6.49 10.55 -3.86
CA PRO A 68 -6.64 9.11 -4.08
C PRO A 68 -6.81 8.73 -5.57
N ALA A 69 -6.45 9.59 -6.51
CA ALA A 69 -6.64 9.44 -7.94
C ALA A 69 -8.11 9.16 -8.28
N PHE A 70 -8.38 8.25 -9.22
CA PHE A 70 -9.73 7.92 -9.72
C PHE A 70 -10.56 7.00 -8.81
N VAL A 71 -10.08 6.64 -7.61
CA VAL A 71 -10.76 5.68 -6.71
C VAL A 71 -12.22 6.07 -6.46
N LYS A 72 -12.51 7.37 -6.29
CA LYS A 72 -13.86 7.88 -5.98
C LYS A 72 -14.91 7.61 -7.08
N ILE A 73 -14.47 7.41 -8.32
CA ILE A 73 -15.36 7.10 -9.45
C ILE A 73 -15.22 5.64 -9.93
N GLY A 74 -14.61 4.78 -9.11
CA GLY A 74 -14.40 3.35 -9.42
C GLY A 74 -13.16 3.07 -10.26
N GLY A 75 -12.28 4.05 -10.46
CA GLY A 75 -11.09 3.95 -11.31
C GLY A 75 -11.27 4.59 -12.68
N LEU A 76 -10.28 4.42 -13.56
CA LEU A 76 -10.30 4.95 -14.92
C LEU A 76 -10.71 3.85 -15.90
N THR A 77 -12.02 3.71 -16.11
CA THR A 77 -12.64 2.68 -16.94
C THR A 77 -12.63 3.05 -18.42
N ARG A 78 -12.75 2.04 -19.30
CA ARG A 78 -12.81 2.24 -20.77
C ARG A 78 -13.82 3.28 -21.21
N ASP A 79 -15.02 3.26 -20.65
CA ASP A 79 -16.06 4.22 -21.04
C ASP A 79 -15.73 5.67 -20.63
N ILE A 80 -14.82 5.87 -19.65
CA ILE A 80 -14.25 7.18 -19.36
C ILE A 80 -13.18 7.55 -20.38
N ILE A 81 -12.28 6.61 -20.68
CA ILE A 81 -11.18 6.82 -21.63
C ILE A 81 -11.72 7.10 -23.03
N GLU A 82 -12.78 6.41 -23.45
CA GLU A 82 -13.43 6.51 -24.77
C GLU A 82 -14.49 7.62 -24.84
N TYR A 83 -14.81 8.28 -23.72
CA TYR A 83 -15.75 9.40 -23.70
C TYR A 83 -15.30 10.53 -24.65
N LYS A 84 -16.22 11.10 -25.43
CA LYS A 84 -15.90 12.03 -26.55
C LYS A 84 -14.91 13.15 -26.22
N SER A 85 -14.98 13.73 -25.02
CA SER A 85 -14.14 14.87 -24.60
C SER A 85 -12.96 14.46 -23.70
N PHE A 86 -12.74 13.16 -23.51
CA PHE A 86 -11.49 12.68 -22.91
C PHE A 86 -10.34 13.01 -23.86
N PRO A 87 -9.20 13.56 -23.39
CA PRO A 87 -8.18 14.18 -24.23
C PRO A 87 -7.26 13.17 -24.94
N ARG A 88 -7.80 12.10 -25.51
CA ARG A 88 -7.05 10.96 -26.09
C ARG A 88 -6.00 11.38 -27.13
N ASN A 89 -6.29 12.42 -27.92
CA ASN A 89 -5.41 12.84 -29.02
C ASN A 89 -4.16 13.58 -28.53
N ASP A 90 -4.23 14.24 -27.37
CA ASP A 90 -3.12 15.04 -26.82
C ASP A 90 -2.46 14.40 -25.60
N LEU A 91 -3.20 13.56 -24.87
CA LEU A 91 -2.77 12.96 -23.62
C LEU A 91 -1.65 11.94 -23.86
N LYS A 92 -0.44 12.28 -23.44
CA LYS A 92 0.74 11.41 -23.54
C LYS A 92 0.87 10.48 -22.35
N CYS A 93 0.52 10.96 -21.15
CA CYS A 93 0.69 10.17 -19.94
C CYS A 93 -0.26 10.51 -18.79
N ILE A 94 -0.45 9.53 -17.91
CA ILE A 94 -1.07 9.67 -16.60
C ILE A 94 -0.05 9.22 -15.57
N VAL A 95 0.22 10.03 -14.55
CA VAL A 95 1.23 9.70 -13.54
C VAL A 95 0.60 9.63 -12.15
N LEU A 96 0.71 8.48 -11.51
CA LEU A 96 0.21 8.19 -10.17
C LEU A 96 1.27 8.44 -9.12
N CYS A 97 0.84 8.97 -7.98
CA CYS A 97 1.66 9.00 -6.76
C CYS A 97 1.59 7.69 -5.96
N SER A 98 0.71 6.76 -6.35
CA SER A 98 0.56 5.44 -5.74
C SER A 98 1.29 4.33 -6.52
N ARG A 99 1.65 3.24 -5.83
CA ARG A 99 2.16 2.02 -6.47
C ARG A 99 1.05 1.19 -7.14
N GLY A 100 -0.14 1.17 -6.55
CA GLY A 100 -1.28 0.38 -7.04
C GLY A 100 -2.15 1.13 -8.05
N TYR A 101 -2.66 0.40 -9.04
CA TYR A 101 -3.50 0.90 -10.13
C TYR A 101 -4.76 0.04 -10.32
N ASN A 102 -5.37 -0.44 -9.23
CA ASN A 102 -6.62 -1.21 -9.31
C ASN A 102 -7.76 -0.34 -9.88
N GLY A 103 -8.60 -0.90 -10.74
CA GLY A 103 -9.72 -0.20 -11.38
C GLY A 103 -9.34 0.59 -12.65
N TRP A 104 -8.15 0.35 -13.21
CA TRP A 104 -7.68 1.00 -14.43
C TRP A 104 -7.82 0.05 -15.63
N ASP A 105 -8.42 0.53 -16.71
CA ASP A 105 -8.51 -0.21 -17.97
C ASP A 105 -7.23 -0.02 -18.78
N LEU A 106 -6.26 -0.90 -18.57
CA LEU A 106 -4.95 -0.82 -19.22
C LEU A 106 -5.02 -1.07 -20.73
N ASP A 107 -5.98 -1.88 -21.19
CA ASP A 107 -6.13 -2.18 -22.61
C ASP A 107 -6.63 -0.94 -23.37
N ALA A 108 -7.61 -0.20 -22.83
CA ALA A 108 -8.07 1.05 -23.41
C ALA A 108 -6.96 2.11 -23.44
N LEU A 109 -6.14 2.21 -22.38
CA LEU A 109 -4.99 3.11 -22.37
C LEU A 109 -3.99 2.77 -23.49
N ARG A 110 -3.68 1.48 -23.67
CA ARG A 110 -2.78 1.01 -24.73
C ARG A 110 -3.33 1.30 -26.12
N GLU A 111 -4.60 0.99 -26.38
CA GLU A 111 -5.27 1.25 -27.67
C GLU A 111 -5.21 2.73 -28.07
N HIS A 112 -5.18 3.62 -27.09
CA HIS A 112 -5.07 5.07 -27.29
C HIS A 112 -3.64 5.63 -27.11
N ASN A 113 -2.63 4.76 -26.97
CA ASN A 113 -1.22 5.14 -26.77
C ASN A 113 -0.98 6.07 -25.56
N ILE A 114 -1.80 5.93 -24.50
CA ILE A 114 -1.68 6.71 -23.27
C ILE A 114 -0.85 5.93 -22.26
N ARG A 115 0.30 6.47 -21.85
CA ARG A 115 1.16 5.80 -20.87
C ARG A 115 0.70 6.09 -19.45
N LEU A 116 0.39 5.07 -18.68
CA LEU A 116 0.30 5.19 -17.23
C LEU A 116 1.72 5.11 -16.65
N TYR A 117 1.96 5.75 -15.50
CA TYR A 117 3.16 5.57 -14.69
C TYR A 117 2.74 5.50 -13.23
N ASN A 118 3.12 4.45 -12.53
CA ASN A 118 2.94 4.37 -11.08
C ASN A 118 4.18 4.86 -10.33
N TYR A 119 4.02 5.17 -9.05
CA TYR A 119 5.14 5.53 -8.21
C TYR A 119 6.07 4.32 -8.00
N GLN A 120 7.38 4.53 -8.12
CA GLN A 120 8.42 3.54 -7.87
C GLN A 120 9.63 4.25 -7.26
N ASP A 121 10.17 3.71 -6.17
CA ASP A 121 11.40 4.15 -5.52
C ASP A 121 12.35 2.96 -5.28
N ASP A 122 12.18 1.87 -6.02
CA ASP A 122 13.02 0.68 -5.88
C ASP A 122 14.33 0.75 -6.68
N HIS A 123 14.43 1.73 -7.58
CA HIS A 123 15.59 2.03 -8.41
C HIS A 123 15.72 3.54 -8.62
N ASP A 124 16.94 4.02 -8.84
CA ASP A 124 17.21 5.44 -9.05
C ASP A 124 17.13 5.79 -10.54
N GLU A 125 16.04 6.45 -10.94
CA GLU A 125 15.85 6.97 -12.30
C GLU A 125 16.56 8.32 -12.52
N LYS A 126 17.21 8.88 -11.49
CA LYS A 126 17.86 10.20 -11.48
C LYS A 126 16.92 11.33 -11.93
N LEU A 127 15.62 11.19 -11.68
CA LEU A 127 14.61 12.19 -12.00
C LEU A 127 14.58 13.35 -10.99
N ILE A 128 14.94 13.07 -9.75
CA ILE A 128 15.01 14.04 -8.66
C ILE A 128 16.29 13.80 -7.88
N GLN A 129 16.89 14.86 -7.33
CA GLN A 129 18.21 14.80 -6.70
C GLN A 129 18.22 14.04 -5.37
N ASP A 130 17.17 14.22 -4.55
CA ASP A 130 17.11 13.73 -3.17
C ASP A 130 16.18 12.51 -3.02
N LEU A 131 16.13 11.64 -4.03
CA LEU A 131 15.30 10.44 -4.01
C LEU A 131 15.75 9.48 -2.89
N LYS A 132 14.87 9.24 -1.91
CA LYS A 132 15.07 8.17 -0.92
C LYS A 132 14.58 6.84 -1.50
N LEU A 133 15.51 5.95 -1.82
CA LEU A 133 15.18 4.62 -2.30
C LEU A 133 14.47 3.79 -1.22
N HIS A 134 13.49 3.00 -1.66
CA HIS A 134 12.67 2.12 -0.85
C HIS A 134 11.89 2.81 0.28
N GLN A 135 11.64 4.13 0.19
CA GLN A 135 10.92 4.89 1.21
C GLN A 135 9.53 4.30 1.49
N VAL A 136 8.75 3.98 0.45
CA VAL A 136 7.44 3.32 0.64
C VAL A 136 7.59 1.94 1.26
N GLY A 137 8.58 1.17 0.80
CA GLY A 137 8.87 -0.16 1.36
C GLY A 137 9.21 -0.10 2.85
N ASN A 138 9.98 0.91 3.24
CA ASN A 138 10.38 1.19 4.62
C ASN A 138 9.16 1.51 5.49
N ASP A 139 8.34 2.48 5.09
CA ASP A 139 7.27 3.02 5.92
C ASP A 139 6.15 1.98 6.12
N VAL A 140 5.83 1.22 5.07
CA VAL A 140 4.88 0.09 5.17
C VAL A 140 5.42 -0.99 6.12
N ALA A 141 6.74 -1.24 6.10
CA ALA A 141 7.37 -2.15 7.03
C ALA A 141 7.37 -1.64 8.48
N ASP A 142 7.41 -0.32 8.72
CA ASP A 142 7.24 0.25 10.06
C ASP A 142 5.81 0.02 10.59
N CYS A 143 4.81 0.22 9.75
CA CYS A 143 3.43 -0.10 10.09
C CYS A 143 3.25 -1.60 10.40
N ALA A 144 3.82 -2.48 9.58
CA ALA A 144 3.83 -3.92 9.82
C ALA A 144 4.51 -4.29 11.16
N LEU A 145 5.64 -3.66 11.47
CA LEU A 145 6.38 -3.85 12.71
C LEU A 145 5.54 -3.49 13.93
N TRP A 146 4.77 -2.40 13.86
CA TRP A 146 3.82 -2.04 14.91
C TRP A 146 2.76 -3.12 15.12
N HIS A 147 2.13 -3.63 14.05
CA HIS A 147 1.16 -4.72 14.15
C HIS A 147 1.75 -6.00 14.77
N ILE A 148 3.02 -6.32 14.48
CA ILE A 148 3.72 -7.46 15.10
C ILE A 148 3.85 -7.24 16.60
N LEU A 149 4.33 -6.07 17.01
CA LEU A 149 4.45 -5.71 18.42
C LEU A 149 3.10 -5.74 19.12
N GLU A 150 2.02 -5.29 18.47
CA GLU A 150 0.66 -5.42 19.00
C GLU A 150 0.26 -6.88 19.22
N GLY A 151 0.52 -7.77 18.27
CA GLY A 151 0.21 -9.19 18.43
C GLY A 151 0.94 -9.86 19.60
N PHE A 152 2.21 -9.50 19.80
CA PHE A 152 3.02 -10.04 20.89
C PHE A 152 2.68 -9.41 22.25
N ARG A 153 2.52 -8.08 22.29
CA ARG A 153 2.53 -7.27 23.52
C ARG A 153 1.20 -6.63 23.90
N LYS A 154 0.28 -6.50 22.94
CA LYS A 154 -1.07 -5.94 23.12
C LYS A 154 -1.03 -4.52 23.71
N PHE A 155 -0.11 -3.68 23.21
CA PHE A 155 0.12 -2.34 23.74
C PHE A 155 -1.14 -1.46 23.63
N SER A 156 -1.85 -1.52 22.51
CA SER A 156 -3.07 -0.75 22.30
C SER A 156 -4.18 -1.13 23.27
N TYR A 157 -4.34 -2.44 23.55
CA TYR A 157 -5.27 -2.90 24.58
C TYR A 157 -4.87 -2.41 25.97
N GLY A 158 -3.58 -2.49 26.32
CA GLY A 158 -3.05 -1.94 27.56
C GLY A 158 -3.28 -0.43 27.69
N GLN A 159 -3.09 0.34 26.61
CA GLN A 159 -3.32 1.78 26.56
C GLN A 159 -4.80 2.11 26.82
N LYS A 160 -5.72 1.37 26.20
CA LYS A 160 -7.17 1.50 26.43
C LYS A 160 -7.51 1.34 27.92
N LEU A 161 -7.03 0.26 28.54
CA LEU A 161 -7.29 0.00 29.96
C LEU A 161 -6.64 1.05 30.87
N ALA A 162 -5.43 1.52 30.53
CA ALA A 162 -4.77 2.58 31.28
C ALA A 162 -5.56 3.90 31.25
N ARG A 163 -6.13 4.26 30.09
CA ARG A 163 -7.01 5.44 29.94
C ARG A 163 -8.32 5.28 30.70
N GLU A 164 -8.94 4.10 30.65
CA GLU A 164 -10.20 3.82 31.34
C GLU A 164 -10.07 3.84 32.87
N THR A 165 -8.96 3.34 33.40
CA THR A 165 -8.78 3.16 34.84
C THR A 165 -8.01 4.31 35.49
N ALA A 166 -7.26 5.08 34.71
CA ALA A 166 -6.29 6.07 35.19
C ALA A 166 -5.34 5.53 36.28
N ASN A 167 -5.08 4.21 36.30
CA ASN A 167 -4.28 3.55 37.33
C ASN A 167 -3.57 2.31 36.75
N THR A 168 -2.24 2.29 36.87
CA THR A 168 -1.41 1.25 36.24
C THR A 168 -1.64 -0.14 36.81
N LEU A 169 -1.92 -0.28 38.11
CA LEU A 169 -2.20 -1.56 38.74
C LEU A 169 -3.61 -2.05 38.40
N ALA A 170 -4.61 -1.16 38.47
CA ALA A 170 -5.98 -1.49 38.10
C ALA A 170 -6.10 -1.91 36.62
N ALA A 171 -5.40 -1.22 35.71
CA ALA A 171 -5.33 -1.60 34.30
C ALA A 171 -4.76 -3.02 34.12
N ARG A 172 -3.68 -3.37 34.84
CA ARG A 172 -3.06 -4.71 34.77
C ARG A 172 -3.97 -5.78 35.35
N SER A 173 -4.56 -5.55 36.51
CA SER A 173 -5.51 -6.49 37.14
C SER A 173 -6.74 -6.72 36.23
N LYS A 174 -7.26 -5.64 35.60
CA LYS A 174 -8.34 -5.71 34.62
C LYS A 174 -7.95 -6.48 33.36
N ALA A 175 -6.75 -6.25 32.83
CA ALA A 175 -6.23 -6.98 31.67
C ALA A 175 -6.08 -8.48 31.96
N ALA A 176 -5.56 -8.80 33.15
CA ALA A 176 -5.36 -10.16 33.63
C ALA A 176 -6.66 -10.87 33.99
N GLY A 177 -7.76 -10.13 34.22
CA GLY A 177 -9.03 -10.69 34.67
C GLY A 177 -8.97 -11.24 36.10
N LYS A 178 -8.08 -10.73 36.95
CA LYS A 178 -7.91 -11.17 38.34
C LYS A 178 -7.76 -10.00 39.31
N SER A 179 -8.08 -10.24 40.58
CA SER A 179 -7.81 -9.29 41.67
C SER A 179 -6.35 -9.37 42.14
N GLY A 180 -5.88 -8.32 42.82
CA GLY A 180 -4.52 -8.25 43.34
C GLY A 180 -3.46 -7.97 42.26
N PHE A 181 -2.20 -8.28 42.58
CA PHE A 181 -1.07 -7.95 41.72
C PHE A 181 -1.06 -8.77 40.43
N ALA A 182 -1.00 -8.07 39.30
CA ALA A 182 -0.69 -8.62 37.99
C ALA A 182 0.57 -7.93 37.44
N PHE A 183 1.59 -8.69 37.09
CA PHE A 183 2.87 -8.12 36.60
C PHE A 183 2.67 -7.33 35.30
N GLY A 184 1.78 -7.82 34.43
CA GLY A 184 1.44 -7.21 33.13
C GLY A 184 1.65 -8.13 31.93
N HIS A 185 2.22 -9.32 32.14
CA HIS A 185 2.25 -10.36 31.10
C HIS A 185 0.90 -11.07 30.98
N GLU A 186 0.11 -11.12 32.04
CA GLU A 186 -1.18 -11.81 32.09
C GLU A 186 -2.27 -10.98 31.42
N LEU A 187 -2.95 -11.55 30.43
CA LEU A 187 -4.00 -10.90 29.66
C LEU A 187 -5.24 -11.81 29.62
N GLY A 188 -5.66 -12.35 30.77
CA GLY A 188 -6.74 -13.32 30.89
C GLY A 188 -6.28 -14.70 30.42
N ASN A 189 -6.93 -15.25 29.38
CA ASN A 189 -6.60 -16.54 28.79
C ASN A 189 -5.35 -16.53 27.87
N MET A 190 -4.60 -15.42 27.84
CA MET A 190 -3.38 -15.30 27.04
C MET A 190 -2.31 -14.57 27.84
N SER A 191 -1.05 -14.69 27.39
CA SER A 191 0.05 -13.93 27.97
C SER A 191 0.79 -13.12 26.92
N ALA A 192 1.21 -11.90 27.25
CA ALA A 192 2.15 -11.12 26.44
C ALA A 192 3.48 -11.88 26.30
N LYS A 193 4.05 -11.85 25.10
CA LYS A 193 5.27 -12.60 24.75
C LYS A 193 6.31 -11.69 24.13
N SER A 194 7.58 -12.05 24.23
CA SER A 194 8.64 -11.38 23.47
C SER A 194 8.64 -11.91 22.03
N PRO A 195 8.85 -11.06 21.01
CA PRO A 195 9.09 -11.53 19.65
C PRO A 195 10.48 -12.17 19.49
N ARG A 196 11.42 -11.94 20.42
CA ARG A 196 12.81 -12.39 20.27
C ARG A 196 12.92 -13.91 20.21
N GLY A 197 13.58 -14.42 19.18
CA GLY A 197 13.76 -15.86 18.93
C GLY A 197 12.54 -16.55 18.30
N GLU A 198 11.44 -15.82 18.09
CA GLU A 198 10.24 -16.35 17.44
C GLU A 198 10.39 -16.35 15.91
N LYS A 199 9.67 -17.25 15.23
CA LYS A 199 9.73 -17.40 13.78
C LYS A 199 8.66 -16.59 13.07
N CYS A 200 9.08 -15.69 12.17
CA CYS A 200 8.19 -14.94 11.30
C CYS A 200 8.26 -15.45 9.86
N LEU A 201 7.11 -15.78 9.27
CA LEU A 201 6.99 -16.07 7.85
C LEU A 201 6.46 -14.84 7.10
N ILE A 202 7.24 -14.33 6.15
CA ILE A 202 6.83 -13.24 5.27
C ILE A 202 6.34 -13.82 3.94
N LEU A 203 5.04 -13.70 3.67
CA LEU A 203 4.45 -14.06 2.37
C LEU A 203 4.70 -12.92 1.38
N GLY A 204 5.58 -13.17 0.40
CA GLY A 204 6.08 -12.17 -0.53
C GLY A 204 7.32 -11.46 0.00
N LEU A 205 8.45 -11.60 -0.69
CA LEU A 205 9.68 -10.88 -0.35
C LEU A 205 10.07 -9.90 -1.47
N GLY A 206 9.22 -8.88 -1.64
CA GLY A 206 9.48 -7.70 -2.46
C GLY A 206 10.14 -6.58 -1.63
N SER A 207 10.04 -5.33 -2.09
CA SER A 207 10.61 -4.16 -1.41
C SER A 207 10.17 -4.07 0.08
N ILE A 208 8.86 -4.11 0.34
CA ILE A 208 8.29 -4.10 1.71
C ILE A 208 8.80 -5.29 2.52
N GLY A 209 8.70 -6.51 1.98
CA GLY A 209 9.11 -7.73 2.68
C GLY A 209 10.59 -7.73 3.06
N LYS A 210 11.48 -7.21 2.20
CA LYS A 210 12.92 -7.09 2.47
C LYS A 210 13.19 -6.09 3.61
N GLN A 211 12.53 -4.93 3.62
CA GLN A 211 12.65 -3.95 4.70
C GLN A 211 12.13 -4.50 6.03
N LEU A 212 10.98 -5.20 5.99
CA LEU A 212 10.41 -5.84 7.17
C LEU A 212 11.33 -6.94 7.73
N ALA A 213 11.81 -7.84 6.86
CA ALA A 213 12.73 -8.91 7.25
C ALA A 213 13.97 -8.36 7.99
N TYR A 214 14.55 -7.29 7.45
CA TYR A 214 15.68 -6.60 8.07
C TYR A 214 15.34 -6.06 9.48
N LYS A 215 14.21 -5.33 9.61
CA LYS A 215 13.75 -4.78 10.89
C LYS A 215 13.45 -5.86 11.92
N LEU A 216 12.85 -6.97 11.51
CA LEU A 216 12.51 -8.08 12.41
C LEU A 216 13.75 -8.83 12.89
N GLN A 217 14.68 -9.13 11.99
CA GLN A 217 15.90 -9.85 12.35
C GLN A 217 16.79 -9.00 13.25
N HIS A 218 17.10 -7.76 12.85
CA HIS A 218 18.09 -6.95 13.54
C HIS A 218 17.49 -6.10 14.67
N GLY A 219 16.22 -5.70 14.56
CA GLY A 219 15.54 -4.91 15.59
C GLY A 219 14.90 -5.77 16.67
N LEU A 220 14.18 -6.84 16.30
CA LEU A 220 13.45 -7.68 17.26
C LEU A 220 14.13 -9.02 17.56
N GLY A 221 15.13 -9.43 16.78
CA GLY A 221 15.81 -10.72 16.96
C GLY A 221 14.94 -11.92 16.57
N MET A 222 14.05 -11.77 15.58
CA MET A 222 13.23 -12.86 15.06
C MET A 222 13.98 -13.71 14.04
N GLU A 223 13.63 -15.00 13.96
CA GLU A 223 14.05 -15.87 12.87
C GLU A 223 13.18 -15.59 11.63
N ILE A 224 13.82 -15.32 10.49
CA ILE A 224 13.13 -14.93 9.27
C ILE A 224 12.97 -16.10 8.32
N HIS A 225 11.73 -16.33 7.94
CA HIS A 225 11.33 -17.20 6.86
C HIS A 225 10.57 -16.38 5.82
N TYR A 226 10.67 -16.74 4.54
CA TYR A 226 9.96 -16.03 3.49
C TYR A 226 9.41 -16.97 2.42
N CYS A 227 8.32 -16.54 1.80
CA CYS A 227 7.69 -17.24 0.69
C CYS A 227 7.77 -16.44 -0.61
N LYS A 228 8.19 -17.14 -1.68
CA LYS A 228 8.08 -16.69 -3.07
C LYS A 228 7.78 -17.92 -3.95
N ARG A 229 7.46 -17.68 -5.23
CA ARG A 229 7.33 -18.75 -6.23
C ARG A 229 8.68 -19.47 -6.46
N ASN A 230 9.75 -18.69 -6.57
CA ASN A 230 11.12 -19.15 -6.71
C ASN A 230 11.99 -18.42 -5.67
N GLU A 231 13.08 -19.06 -5.25
CA GLU A 231 14.09 -18.46 -4.39
C GLU A 231 14.62 -17.17 -5.04
N ASP A 232 14.84 -16.14 -4.22
CA ASP A 232 15.31 -14.85 -4.73
C ASP A 232 16.84 -14.84 -4.79
N PRO A 233 17.46 -14.89 -5.99
CA PRO A 233 18.90 -14.97 -6.14
C PRO A 233 19.62 -13.69 -5.69
N THR A 234 18.87 -12.60 -5.47
CA THR A 234 19.43 -11.32 -4.98
C THR A 234 19.63 -11.29 -3.47
N ILE A 235 19.13 -12.29 -2.74
CA ILE A 235 19.38 -12.40 -1.30
C ILE A 235 20.81 -12.93 -1.10
N PRO A 236 21.69 -12.18 -0.41
CA PRO A 236 23.02 -12.67 -0.09
C PRO A 236 22.97 -13.99 0.68
N GLN A 237 23.80 -14.96 0.32
CA GLN A 237 23.84 -16.30 0.96
C GLN A 237 24.14 -16.24 2.47
N ASN A 238 24.80 -15.17 2.92
CA ASN A 238 25.08 -14.95 4.34
C ASN A 238 23.89 -14.38 5.13
N LYS A 239 22.76 -14.07 4.47
CA LYS A 239 21.52 -13.77 5.18
C LYS A 239 20.88 -15.07 5.65
N ASP A 240 20.70 -15.20 6.96
CA ASP A 240 19.97 -16.30 7.59
C ASP A 240 18.44 -16.14 7.41
N TRP A 241 17.99 -16.04 6.15
CA TRP A 241 16.57 -15.97 5.76
C TRP A 241 16.19 -17.26 5.05
N LYS A 242 15.27 -18.02 5.64
CA LYS A 242 14.92 -19.37 5.16
C LYS A 242 13.82 -19.30 4.09
N PHE A 243 14.12 -19.81 2.90
CA PHE A 243 13.17 -19.85 1.78
C PHE A 243 12.14 -20.96 1.92
N HIS A 244 10.90 -20.64 1.54
CA HIS A 244 9.81 -21.58 1.33
C HIS A 244 9.11 -21.30 0.01
N ARG A 245 8.78 -22.36 -0.73
CA ARG A 245 7.92 -22.23 -1.90
C ARG A 245 6.50 -21.92 -1.46
N LEU A 246 5.84 -21.00 -2.17
CA LEU A 246 4.43 -20.71 -1.97
C LEU A 246 3.57 -21.74 -2.73
N ASP A 247 3.48 -22.94 -2.17
CA ASP A 247 2.65 -24.06 -2.63
C ASP A 247 2.18 -24.90 -1.42
N GLU A 248 1.49 -26.00 -1.67
CA GLU A 248 0.92 -26.85 -0.61
C GLU A 248 1.97 -27.42 0.35
N THR A 249 3.25 -27.49 -0.04
CA THR A 249 4.33 -27.96 0.84
C THR A 249 4.58 -27.02 2.03
N LEU A 250 4.08 -25.78 1.95
CA LEU A 250 4.12 -24.81 3.02
C LEU A 250 3.22 -25.23 4.20
N TYR A 251 2.09 -25.90 3.95
CA TYR A 251 1.07 -26.16 4.99
C TYR A 251 1.63 -26.98 6.15
N ALA A 252 2.41 -28.01 5.86
CA ALA A 252 3.08 -28.83 6.87
C ALA A 252 4.03 -28.04 7.80
N LYS A 253 4.41 -26.82 7.40
CA LYS A 253 5.36 -25.94 8.10
C LYS A 253 4.66 -24.79 8.83
N LEU A 254 3.38 -24.51 8.57
CA LEU A 254 2.70 -23.31 9.07
C LEU A 254 2.61 -23.26 10.60
N HIS A 255 2.46 -24.42 11.25
CA HIS A 255 2.34 -24.53 12.71
C HIS A 255 3.56 -24.00 13.49
N GLN A 256 4.73 -23.88 12.86
CA GLN A 256 5.95 -23.42 13.52
C GLN A 256 6.07 -21.88 13.62
N PHE A 257 5.23 -21.15 12.88
CA PHE A 257 5.32 -19.70 12.80
C PHE A 257 4.41 -19.04 13.85
N SER A 258 5.01 -18.21 14.70
CA SER A 258 4.28 -17.35 15.62
C SER A 258 3.68 -16.14 14.92
N ALA A 259 4.28 -15.72 13.80
CA ALA A 259 3.82 -14.59 13.01
C ALA A 259 3.86 -14.90 11.51
N ILE A 260 2.81 -14.51 10.79
CA ILE A 260 2.76 -14.53 9.33
C ILE A 260 2.41 -13.13 8.85
N VAL A 261 3.25 -12.56 7.99
CA VAL A 261 3.04 -11.21 7.44
C VAL A 261 2.89 -11.27 5.93
N ILE A 262 1.77 -10.75 5.44
CA ILE A 262 1.41 -10.74 4.02
C ILE A 262 1.84 -9.42 3.42
N THR A 263 2.73 -9.48 2.43
CA THR A 263 3.12 -8.34 1.60
C THR A 263 2.94 -8.64 0.10
N LEU A 264 2.17 -9.69 -0.21
CA LEU A 264 1.84 -10.10 -1.57
C LEU A 264 0.94 -9.06 -2.27
N PRO A 265 1.06 -8.90 -3.60
CA PRO A 265 0.10 -8.14 -4.38
C PRO A 265 -1.26 -8.84 -4.38
N GLY A 266 -2.34 -8.07 -4.53
CA GLY A 266 -3.68 -8.59 -4.77
C GLY A 266 -3.84 -8.96 -6.24
N THR A 267 -4.00 -10.25 -6.52
CA THR A 267 -4.14 -10.82 -7.87
C THR A 267 -5.21 -11.92 -7.82
N PRO A 268 -5.74 -12.38 -8.97
CA PRO A 268 -6.60 -13.56 -9.01
C PRO A 268 -5.97 -14.79 -8.33
N GLN A 269 -4.64 -14.95 -8.44
CA GLN A 269 -3.90 -16.09 -7.87
C GLN A 269 -3.69 -15.99 -6.36
N THR A 270 -3.70 -14.77 -5.80
CA THR A 270 -3.53 -14.54 -4.35
C THR A 270 -4.85 -14.28 -3.63
N LYS A 271 -5.96 -14.13 -4.37
CA LYS A 271 -7.29 -13.98 -3.80
C LYS A 271 -7.63 -15.17 -2.92
N HIS A 272 -8.04 -14.90 -1.69
CA HIS A 272 -8.40 -15.92 -0.69
C HIS A 272 -7.30 -16.96 -0.46
N LEU A 273 -6.03 -16.58 -0.66
CA LEU A 273 -4.89 -17.43 -0.31
C LEU A 273 -4.92 -17.81 1.18
N ILE A 274 -5.31 -16.86 2.03
CA ILE A 274 -5.51 -17.09 3.46
C ILE A 274 -6.98 -17.44 3.68
N ASN A 275 -7.29 -18.69 3.41
CA ASN A 275 -8.61 -19.29 3.61
C ASN A 275 -8.64 -20.20 4.84
N LYS A 276 -9.78 -20.87 5.04
CA LYS A 276 -9.99 -21.81 6.14
C LYS A 276 -8.95 -22.94 6.18
N GLU A 277 -8.54 -23.47 5.02
CA GLU A 277 -7.55 -24.54 4.97
C GLU A 277 -6.17 -24.03 5.37
N PHE A 278 -5.74 -22.86 4.87
CA PHE A 278 -4.47 -22.24 5.29
C PHE A 278 -4.44 -22.05 6.81
N LEU A 279 -5.49 -21.45 7.38
CA LEU A 279 -5.58 -21.13 8.80
C LEU A 279 -5.62 -22.38 9.70
N LYS A 280 -6.15 -23.50 9.21
CA LYS A 280 -6.22 -24.77 9.95
C LYS A 280 -4.83 -25.35 10.30
N HIS A 281 -3.82 -25.09 9.46
CA HIS A 281 -2.45 -25.58 9.69
C HIS A 281 -1.59 -24.62 10.53
N CYS A 282 -2.11 -23.45 10.87
CA CYS A 282 -1.40 -22.43 11.64
C CYS A 282 -1.37 -22.76 13.14
N SER A 283 -0.42 -22.15 13.84
CA SER A 283 -0.36 -22.16 15.30
C SER A 283 -1.58 -21.43 15.90
N PRO A 284 -2.15 -21.91 17.03
CA PRO A 284 -3.13 -21.12 17.78
C PRO A 284 -2.54 -19.80 18.32
N GLU A 285 -1.22 -19.72 18.44
CA GLU A 285 -0.50 -18.51 18.84
C GLU A 285 -0.21 -17.56 17.66
N LEU A 286 -0.76 -17.84 16.47
CA LEU A 286 -0.47 -17.06 15.27
C LEU A 286 -0.88 -15.58 15.41
N ILE A 287 0.06 -14.71 15.07
CA ILE A 287 -0.13 -13.30 14.77
C ILE A 287 -0.16 -13.17 13.24
N LEU A 288 -1.34 -12.98 12.68
CA LEU A 288 -1.52 -12.80 11.24
C LEU A 288 -1.56 -11.31 10.90
N ILE A 289 -0.78 -10.87 9.92
CA ILE A 289 -0.72 -9.46 9.53
C ILE A 289 -0.89 -9.31 8.03
N ASN A 290 -1.76 -8.39 7.60
CA ASN A 290 -1.95 -8.08 6.19
C ASN A 290 -1.59 -6.63 5.86
N MET A 291 -0.49 -6.47 5.12
CA MET A 291 -0.02 -5.22 4.51
C MET A 291 -0.05 -5.26 2.98
N GLY A 292 -0.62 -6.33 2.41
CA GLY A 292 -0.72 -6.52 0.97
C GLY A 292 -2.00 -5.91 0.41
N ARG A 293 -3.02 -6.75 0.22
CA ARG A 293 -4.37 -6.34 -0.21
C ARG A 293 -5.41 -7.14 0.57
N GLY A 294 -6.56 -6.52 0.85
CA GLY A 294 -7.63 -7.17 1.60
C GLY A 294 -8.18 -8.44 0.96
N ILE A 295 -8.22 -8.50 -0.38
CA ILE A 295 -8.73 -9.66 -1.14
C ILE A 295 -7.97 -10.97 -0.90
N ILE A 296 -6.77 -10.90 -0.32
CA ILE A 296 -5.91 -12.06 -0.04
C ILE A 296 -6.49 -12.89 1.13
N LEU A 297 -7.23 -12.24 2.03
CA LEU A 297 -7.93 -12.90 3.12
C LEU A 297 -9.32 -13.32 2.66
N ASP A 298 -9.71 -14.55 2.98
CA ASP A 298 -11.12 -14.93 2.97
C ASP A 298 -11.80 -14.32 4.22
N PRO A 299 -12.75 -13.37 4.04
CA PRO A 299 -13.35 -12.66 5.16
C PRO A 299 -14.08 -13.58 6.13
N GLN A 300 -14.76 -14.62 5.63
CA GLN A 300 -15.49 -15.55 6.48
C GLN A 300 -14.52 -16.42 7.28
N ALA A 301 -13.48 -16.94 6.63
CA ALA A 301 -12.48 -17.77 7.30
C ALA A 301 -11.77 -17.01 8.43
N VAL A 302 -11.41 -15.74 8.19
CA VAL A 302 -10.75 -14.89 9.19
C VAL A 302 -11.70 -14.56 10.35
N SER A 303 -12.94 -14.16 10.05
CA SER A 303 -13.95 -13.84 11.08
C SER A 303 -14.25 -15.04 11.99
N ASP A 304 -14.45 -16.22 11.39
CA ASP A 304 -14.65 -17.48 12.11
C ASP A 304 -13.47 -17.81 13.04
N THR A 305 -12.25 -17.70 12.51
CA THR A 305 -11.02 -18.05 13.23
C THR A 305 -10.78 -17.10 14.40
N LEU A 306 -11.03 -15.80 14.21
CA LEU A 306 -10.95 -14.79 15.29
C LEU A 306 -12.00 -15.04 16.37
N THR A 307 -13.26 -15.24 15.97
CA THR A 307 -14.37 -15.45 16.91
C THR A 307 -14.18 -16.71 17.75
N LYS A 308 -13.61 -17.77 17.15
CA LYS A 308 -13.27 -19.03 17.84
C LYS A 308 -11.97 -18.96 18.64
N GLY A 309 -11.23 -17.84 18.61
CA GLY A 309 -9.95 -17.68 19.30
C GLY A 309 -8.86 -18.63 18.77
N GLN A 310 -8.92 -19.01 17.50
CA GLN A 310 -7.99 -19.96 16.86
C GLN A 310 -6.70 -19.29 16.38
N ILE A 311 -6.63 -17.96 16.42
CA ILE A 311 -5.39 -17.20 16.26
C ILE A 311 -5.28 -16.19 17.40
N ARG A 312 -4.04 -15.81 17.70
CA ARG A 312 -3.70 -14.89 18.78
C ARG A 312 -4.03 -13.45 18.44
N HIS A 313 -3.81 -13.05 17.19
CA HIS A 313 -3.95 -11.66 16.76
C HIS A 313 -4.10 -11.51 15.25
N LEU A 314 -4.89 -10.52 14.83
CA LEU A 314 -4.94 -10.01 13.46
C LEU A 314 -4.49 -8.54 13.43
N GLY A 315 -3.40 -8.26 12.70
CA GLY A 315 -3.02 -6.91 12.30
C GLY A 315 -3.44 -6.64 10.86
N ILE A 316 -4.16 -5.55 10.61
CA ILE A 316 -4.68 -5.28 9.27
C ILE A 316 -4.69 -3.79 8.97
N ASP A 317 -4.07 -3.44 7.84
CA ASP A 317 -4.08 -2.09 7.28
C ASP A 317 -4.99 -2.00 6.02
N VAL A 318 -5.33 -3.14 5.43
CA VAL A 318 -6.08 -3.25 4.16
C VAL A 318 -7.24 -4.24 4.28
N PHE A 319 -8.42 -3.89 3.74
CA PHE A 319 -9.68 -4.62 3.98
C PHE A 319 -10.30 -5.17 2.69
N TYR A 320 -11.07 -6.25 2.83
CA TYR A 320 -11.70 -6.91 1.68
C TYR A 320 -12.69 -5.99 0.95
N ASN A 321 -13.47 -5.22 1.70
CA ASN A 321 -14.50 -4.30 1.20
C ASN A 321 -14.15 -2.82 1.47
N GLU A 322 -12.88 -2.42 1.27
CA GLU A 322 -12.47 -1.02 1.46
C GLU A 322 -13.42 -0.05 0.72
N PRO A 323 -13.84 1.07 1.37
CA PRO A 323 -13.36 1.60 2.66
C PRO A 323 -14.06 1.03 3.90
N GLN A 324 -14.98 0.07 3.74
CA GLN A 324 -15.72 -0.51 4.86
C GLN A 324 -14.88 -1.56 5.60
N ILE A 325 -14.96 -1.54 6.92
CA ILE A 325 -14.31 -2.49 7.83
C ILE A 325 -15.36 -3.47 8.32
N ASP A 326 -15.02 -4.76 8.36
CA ASP A 326 -15.87 -5.79 8.93
C ASP A 326 -16.13 -5.54 10.43
N GLU A 327 -17.41 -5.60 10.84
CA GLU A 327 -17.84 -5.31 12.22
C GLU A 327 -17.23 -6.27 13.25
N THR A 328 -17.03 -7.55 12.89
CA THR A 328 -16.41 -8.53 13.76
C THR A 328 -14.95 -8.17 14.01
N ILE A 329 -14.21 -7.83 12.94
CA ILE A 329 -12.82 -7.38 13.06
C ILE A 329 -12.75 -6.10 13.92
N ALA A 330 -13.63 -5.13 13.66
CA ALA A 330 -13.66 -3.86 14.37
C ALA A 330 -13.97 -3.98 15.87
N SER A 331 -14.83 -4.92 16.26
CA SER A 331 -15.27 -5.08 17.66
C SER A 331 -14.28 -5.86 18.55
N LEU A 332 -13.43 -6.70 17.96
CA LEU A 332 -12.49 -7.57 18.69
C LEU A 332 -11.16 -6.88 19.09
N TYR A 333 -11.23 -5.71 19.73
CA TYR A 333 -10.06 -4.85 20.07
C TYR A 333 -8.90 -5.54 20.82
N LYS A 334 -9.15 -6.65 21.51
CA LYS A 334 -8.10 -7.43 22.21
C LYS A 334 -7.34 -8.35 21.24
N LEU A 335 -7.98 -8.76 20.14
CA LEU A 335 -7.45 -9.69 19.13
C LEU A 335 -7.13 -8.99 17.81
N THR A 336 -7.47 -7.71 17.64
CA THR A 336 -7.24 -6.97 16.41
C THR A 336 -6.48 -5.67 16.65
N SER A 337 -5.63 -5.32 15.69
CA SER A 337 -5.03 -3.98 15.55
C SER A 337 -5.27 -3.53 14.13
N ILE A 338 -5.89 -2.37 13.97
CA ILE A 338 -6.51 -1.93 12.71
C ILE A 338 -5.99 -0.54 12.38
N THR A 339 -5.55 -0.34 11.15
CA THR A 339 -5.19 0.98 10.62
C THR A 339 -5.93 1.23 9.30
N PRO A 340 -6.38 2.46 9.03
CA PRO A 340 -7.16 2.77 7.83
C PRO A 340 -6.24 3.02 6.62
N HIS A 341 -5.54 1.99 6.15
CA HIS A 341 -4.66 2.06 4.98
C HIS A 341 -3.56 3.13 5.12
N LEU A 342 -2.85 3.09 6.25
CA LEU A 342 -1.82 4.06 6.64
C LEU A 342 -0.39 3.61 6.28
N GLY A 343 -0.19 2.41 5.74
CA GLY A 343 1.14 1.82 5.58
C GLY A 343 2.18 2.75 4.98
N SER A 344 1.85 3.49 3.92
CA SER A 344 2.77 4.45 3.27
C SER A 344 2.41 5.91 3.52
N SER A 345 1.52 6.20 4.47
CA SER A 345 0.91 7.53 4.65
C SER A 345 1.81 8.44 5.50
N THR A 346 3.02 8.70 5.01
CA THR A 346 3.98 9.63 5.61
C THR A 346 4.12 10.89 4.77
N LYS A 347 4.55 11.98 5.42
CA LYS A 347 4.86 13.23 4.74
C LYS A 347 5.96 13.01 3.69
N ASP A 348 7.02 12.28 4.03
CA ASP A 348 8.12 11.98 3.11
C ASP A 348 7.64 11.27 1.83
N VAL A 349 6.78 10.26 1.94
CA VAL A 349 6.21 9.57 0.77
C VAL A 349 5.33 10.51 -0.05
N PHE A 350 4.50 11.32 0.62
CA PHE A 350 3.63 12.27 -0.08
C PHE A 350 4.42 13.31 -0.89
N GLU A 351 5.47 13.89 -0.30
CA GLU A 351 6.33 14.87 -0.95
C GLU A 351 7.14 14.24 -2.09
N GLN A 352 7.82 13.12 -1.83
CA GLN A 352 8.66 12.44 -2.83
C GLN A 352 7.85 11.94 -4.02
N SER A 353 6.66 11.38 -3.79
CA SER A 353 5.79 10.91 -4.87
C SER A 353 5.27 12.05 -5.75
N CYS A 354 4.97 13.20 -5.16
CA CYS A 354 4.60 14.39 -5.90
C CYS A 354 5.76 14.89 -6.79
N GLU A 355 6.96 15.05 -6.23
CA GLU A 355 8.14 15.49 -7.00
C GLU A 355 8.46 14.55 -8.16
N LEU A 356 8.48 13.25 -7.89
CA LEU A 356 8.75 12.24 -8.90
C LEU A 356 7.68 12.24 -10.00
N ALA A 357 6.41 12.41 -9.64
CA ALA A 357 5.32 12.48 -10.61
C ALA A 357 5.45 13.70 -11.53
N LEU A 358 5.75 14.88 -10.98
CA LEU A 358 5.91 16.12 -11.76
C LEU A 358 7.16 16.10 -12.65
N ALA A 359 8.27 15.57 -12.15
CA ALA A 359 9.49 15.37 -12.92
C ALA A 359 9.22 14.42 -14.11
N ARG A 360 8.50 13.33 -13.87
CA ARG A 360 8.15 12.35 -14.90
C ARG A 360 7.21 12.93 -15.95
N ILE A 361 6.18 13.69 -15.55
CA ILE A 361 5.31 14.41 -16.50
C ILE A 361 6.15 15.33 -17.39
N SER A 362 7.08 16.08 -16.80
CA SER A 362 7.93 17.02 -17.56
C SER A 362 8.82 16.30 -18.58
N ARG A 363 9.43 15.18 -18.19
CA ARG A 363 10.27 14.36 -19.08
C ARG A 363 9.48 13.76 -20.24
N VAL A 364 8.27 13.25 -19.99
CA VAL A 364 7.43 12.66 -21.05
C VAL A 364 6.90 13.72 -22.01
N ILE A 365 6.47 14.88 -21.51
CA ILE A 365 5.94 15.94 -22.38
C ILE A 365 7.03 16.52 -23.30
N SER A 366 8.24 16.71 -22.78
CA SER A 366 9.40 17.24 -23.52
C SER A 366 9.97 16.30 -24.59
N GLY A 367 9.57 15.02 -24.59
CA GLY A 367 10.06 14.04 -25.55
C GLY A 367 11.40 13.40 -25.16
N GLU A 368 11.91 13.68 -23.96
CA GLU A 368 13.06 13.01 -23.33
C GLU A 368 12.69 11.60 -22.82
N VAL A 369 11.96 10.86 -23.66
CA VAL A 369 11.67 9.45 -23.42
C VAL A 369 12.93 8.69 -23.80
N ALA A 370 13.71 8.22 -22.83
CA ALA A 370 14.75 7.27 -23.16
C ALA A 370 14.13 5.90 -23.44
N ASN A 371 14.84 5.11 -24.25
CA ASN A 371 14.58 3.69 -24.45
C ASN A 371 14.81 2.98 -23.11
N ASP A 372 13.83 3.04 -22.22
CA ASP A 372 14.07 2.84 -20.79
C ASP A 372 13.46 1.51 -20.33
N GLU A 373 14.33 0.51 -20.19
CA GLU A 373 14.08 -0.75 -19.48
C GLU A 373 13.73 -0.54 -17.99
N CYS A 374 13.96 0.66 -17.45
CA CYS A 374 13.67 1.05 -16.06
C CYS A 374 12.25 1.58 -15.83
N PHE A 375 11.49 1.91 -16.88
CA PHE A 375 10.11 2.25 -16.65
C PHE A 375 9.34 0.98 -16.32
N SER A 376 8.49 1.04 -15.30
CA SER A 376 7.45 0.05 -15.17
C SER A 376 6.78 -0.08 -16.53
N LEU A 377 6.97 -1.24 -17.15
CA LEU A 377 6.28 -1.63 -18.36
C LEU A 377 4.79 -1.47 -18.06
N ILE A 378 4.23 -0.39 -18.55
CA ILE A 378 2.80 -0.22 -18.61
C ILE A 378 2.48 -0.51 -20.06
N VAL A 379 2.22 -1.82 -20.23
CA VAL A 379 1.11 -2.38 -21.00
C VAL A 379 0.72 -1.51 -22.18
#